data_AF-A0A7S1WRY3-F1
#
_entry.id   AF-A0A7S1WRY3-F1
#
_cell.length_a   1.000
_cell.length_b   1.000
_cell.length_c   1.000
_cell.angle_alpha   90.00
_cell.angle_beta   90.00
_cell.angle_gamma   90.00
#
_symmetry.space_group_name_H-M   'P 1'
#
loop_
_entity.id
_entity.type
_entity.pdbx_description
1 polymer ?
#
loop_
_entity_poly.entity_id
_entity_poly.type
_entity_poly.pdbx_seq_one_letter_code
_entity_poly.pdbx_strand_id
1 'polypeptide(L)'
;HQRGFYPRGGGHVTLFVTGLQGPLKPISIAERGHVTKIEAQCFTTSESWLDDELVRAVSDDFEPWLRDELADKGAKAPKVQVLCQTETPPDGSTYMAAFEILVHTSGGGLFHGSSGSKEKPKGKGLYEVWGAAAEQALGPLKAQLRSGSALDERLVDQLILPASLAQGTSKLLGGKELTLHAQTAVHIAEKMV
;
A
#
# COMPACT_ATOMS: atom_id res chain seq x y z
N HIS A 1 -8.43 -9.33 -17.06
CA HIS A 1 -7.07 -8.84 -16.74
C HIS A 1 -6.33 -9.94 -16.00
N GLN A 2 -5.00 -9.93 -16.04
CA GLN A 2 -4.16 -10.96 -15.42
C GLN A 2 -2.90 -10.31 -14.83
N ARG A 3 -2.49 -10.69 -13.62
CA ARG A 3 -1.24 -10.25 -12.99
C ARG A 3 -0.05 -10.99 -13.58
N GLY A 4 1.03 -10.27 -13.85
CA GLY A 4 2.32 -10.83 -14.26
C GLY A 4 3.35 -10.64 -13.16
N PHE A 5 4.24 -11.62 -13.00
CA PHE A 5 5.17 -11.66 -11.87
C PHE A 5 6.61 -11.77 -12.35
N TYR A 6 7.53 -11.05 -11.72
CA TYR A 6 8.95 -11.19 -11.99
C TYR A 6 9.41 -12.65 -11.74
N PRO A 7 10.30 -13.22 -12.56
CA PRO A 7 11.01 -12.59 -13.68
C PRO A 7 10.29 -12.62 -15.02
N ARG A 8 9.20 -13.38 -15.14
CA ARG A 8 8.58 -13.70 -16.44
C ARG A 8 7.62 -12.61 -16.93
N GLY A 9 6.95 -11.93 -16.01
CA GLY A 9 5.96 -10.92 -16.33
C GLY A 9 4.72 -11.54 -17.00
N GLY A 10 4.33 -10.98 -18.15
CA GLY A 10 3.18 -11.45 -18.94
C GLY A 10 1.81 -10.95 -18.47
N GLY A 11 1.77 -10.02 -17.51
CA GLY A 11 0.53 -9.44 -17.00
C GLY A 11 -0.16 -8.54 -18.02
N HIS A 12 -1.47 -8.42 -17.89
CA HIS A 12 -2.31 -7.56 -18.71
C HIS A 12 -3.30 -6.77 -17.84
N VAL A 13 -3.16 -5.45 -17.85
CA VAL A 13 -4.07 -4.49 -17.20
C VAL A 13 -4.68 -3.61 -18.27
N THR A 14 -5.98 -3.35 -18.17
CA THR A 14 -6.63 -2.30 -18.96
C THR A 14 -7.06 -1.19 -18.01
N LEU A 15 -6.61 0.02 -18.30
CA LEU A 15 -6.94 1.22 -17.54
C LEU A 15 -7.84 2.10 -18.39
N PHE A 16 -9.00 2.45 -17.84
CA PHE A 16 -9.89 3.46 -18.42
C PHE A 16 -9.81 4.71 -17.55
N VAL A 17 -9.45 5.84 -18.14
CA VAL A 17 -9.45 7.15 -17.49
C VAL A 17 -10.48 8.03 -18.16
N THR A 18 -11.45 8.52 -17.39
CA THR A 18 -12.41 9.49 -17.91
C THR A 18 -11.69 10.81 -18.15
N GLY A 19 -11.83 11.37 -19.36
CA GLY A 19 -11.25 12.66 -19.70
C GLY A 19 -11.75 13.77 -18.78
N LEU A 20 -10.87 14.74 -18.50
CA LEU A 20 -11.19 15.89 -17.66
C LEU A 20 -12.36 16.68 -18.25
N GLN A 21 -13.37 16.96 -17.42
CA GLN A 21 -14.53 17.79 -17.79
C GLN A 21 -14.33 19.27 -17.42
N GLY A 22 -13.17 19.61 -16.85
CA GLY A 22 -12.82 20.92 -16.35
C GLY A 22 -11.44 20.88 -15.68
N PRO A 23 -11.00 21.99 -15.06
CA PRO A 23 -9.73 22.03 -14.35
C PRO A 23 -9.65 21.00 -13.22
N LEU A 24 -8.43 20.55 -12.92
CA LEU A 24 -8.19 19.69 -11.75
C LEU A 24 -8.58 20.44 -10.48
N LYS A 25 -9.25 19.74 -9.55
CA LYS A 25 -9.61 20.31 -8.24
C LYS A 25 -8.43 20.21 -7.29
N PRO A 26 -8.19 21.23 -6.44
CA PRO A 26 -7.13 21.15 -5.44
C PRO A 26 -7.46 20.07 -4.40
N ILE A 27 -6.41 19.43 -3.90
CA ILE A 27 -6.51 18.42 -2.83
C ILE A 27 -5.85 18.95 -1.55
N SER A 28 -6.43 18.62 -0.40
CA SER A 28 -5.90 19.05 0.91
C SER A 28 -5.79 17.85 1.84
N ILE A 29 -4.56 17.35 2.00
CA ILE A 29 -4.18 16.27 2.90
C ILE A 29 -3.02 16.82 3.75
N ALA A 30 -3.37 17.79 4.60
CA ALA A 30 -2.44 18.60 5.37
C ALA A 30 -2.32 18.16 6.83
N GLU A 31 -3.17 17.23 7.26
CA GLU A 31 -3.18 16.69 8.61
C GLU A 31 -3.21 15.17 8.52
N ARG A 32 -2.39 14.49 9.32
CA ARG A 32 -2.40 13.03 9.35
C ARG A 32 -3.71 12.50 9.95
N GLY A 33 -4.16 13.10 11.05
CA GLY A 33 -5.24 12.53 11.86
C GLY A 33 -4.83 11.23 12.55
N HIS A 34 -5.78 10.33 12.74
CA HIS A 34 -5.57 8.99 13.31
C HIS A 34 -5.92 7.89 12.31
N VAL A 35 -5.40 6.68 12.50
CA VAL A 35 -5.72 5.51 11.66
C VAL A 35 -7.19 5.13 11.82
N THR A 36 -7.90 4.97 10.69
CA THR A 36 -9.34 4.66 10.66
C THR A 36 -9.66 3.30 10.04
N LYS A 37 -8.83 2.85 9.08
CA LYS A 37 -8.97 1.57 8.39
C LYS A 37 -7.59 0.98 8.07
N ILE A 38 -7.46 -0.32 8.23
CA ILE A 38 -6.30 -1.12 7.86
C ILE A 38 -6.81 -2.23 6.95
N GLU A 39 -6.30 -2.28 5.73
CA GLU A 39 -6.55 -3.35 4.78
C GLU A 39 -5.24 -4.09 4.58
N ALA A 40 -5.25 -5.40 4.76
CA ALA A 40 -4.10 -6.22 4.46
C ALA A 40 -4.47 -7.33 3.49
N GLN A 41 -3.54 -7.63 2.59
CA GLN A 41 -3.70 -8.64 1.57
C GLN A 41 -2.54 -9.63 1.64
N CYS A 42 -2.86 -10.88 1.96
CA CYS A 42 -2.01 -12.04 1.76
C CYS A 42 -2.17 -12.51 0.32
N PHE A 43 -1.11 -12.48 -0.48
CA PHE A 43 -1.15 -12.87 -1.88
C PHE A 43 -0.28 -14.11 -2.15
N THR A 44 -0.72 -15.02 -3.03
CA THR A 44 0.06 -16.15 -3.54
C THR A 44 -0.22 -16.42 -5.03
N THR A 45 0.71 -17.04 -5.76
CA THR A 45 0.49 -17.43 -7.17
C THR A 45 -0.16 -18.80 -7.37
N SER A 46 -0.49 -19.52 -6.30
CA SER A 46 -1.04 -20.87 -6.40
C SER A 46 -2.18 -21.06 -5.42
N GLU A 47 -3.36 -21.31 -5.99
CA GLU A 47 -4.59 -21.65 -5.28
C GLU A 47 -4.45 -22.97 -4.49
N SER A 48 -3.67 -23.92 -5.00
CA SER A 48 -3.40 -25.20 -4.30
C SER A 48 -2.63 -25.05 -2.98
N TRP A 49 -2.13 -23.85 -2.65
CA TRP A 49 -1.47 -23.58 -1.37
C TRP A 49 -2.41 -22.91 -0.36
N LEU A 50 -3.65 -22.58 -0.76
CA LEU A 50 -4.67 -21.98 0.09
C LEU A 50 -5.72 -23.02 0.48
N ASP A 51 -6.00 -23.07 1.77
CA ASP A 51 -7.14 -23.80 2.32
C ASP A 51 -7.87 -22.94 3.35
N ASP A 52 -9.11 -23.34 3.67
CA ASP A 52 -9.98 -22.59 4.58
C ASP A 52 -9.39 -22.45 6.00
N GLU A 53 -8.57 -23.41 6.43
CA GLU A 53 -7.94 -23.40 7.76
C GLU A 53 -6.87 -22.31 7.82
N LEU A 54 -5.99 -22.26 6.82
CA LEU A 54 -4.97 -21.22 6.68
C LEU A 54 -5.61 -19.83 6.57
N VAL A 55 -6.66 -19.67 5.75
CA VAL A 55 -7.33 -18.38 5.59
C VAL A 55 -7.93 -17.90 6.91
N ARG A 56 -8.57 -18.80 7.67
CA ARG A 56 -9.10 -18.48 9.00
C ARG A 56 -8.00 -18.13 9.99
N ALA A 57 -6.94 -18.94 10.07
CA ALA A 57 -5.81 -18.69 10.95
C ALA A 57 -5.16 -17.32 10.69
N VAL A 58 -4.94 -16.98 9.41
CA VAL A 58 -4.43 -15.66 9.03
C VAL A 58 -5.38 -14.54 9.48
N SER A 59 -6.68 -14.69 9.27
CA SER A 59 -7.67 -13.69 9.71
C SER A 59 -7.66 -13.52 11.23
N ASP A 60 -7.73 -14.63 11.97
CA ASP A 60 -7.86 -14.64 13.43
C ASP A 60 -6.60 -14.11 14.12
N ASP A 61 -5.42 -14.35 13.54
CA ASP A 61 -4.15 -13.92 14.12
C ASP A 61 -3.71 -12.52 13.64
N PHE A 62 -3.81 -12.24 12.33
CA PHE A 62 -3.21 -11.03 11.76
C PHE A 62 -4.09 -9.80 11.98
N GLU A 63 -5.42 -9.93 12.02
CA GLU A 63 -6.29 -8.78 12.26
C GLU A 63 -6.07 -8.12 13.63
N PRO A 64 -6.11 -8.85 14.77
CA PRO A 64 -5.83 -8.23 16.07
C PRO A 64 -4.40 -7.74 16.15
N TRP A 65 -3.44 -8.48 15.60
CA TRP A 65 -2.04 -8.08 15.60
C TRP A 65 -1.79 -6.78 14.84
N LEU A 66 -2.29 -6.65 13.60
CA LEU A 66 -2.18 -5.41 12.82
C LEU A 66 -2.86 -4.23 13.51
N ARG A 67 -3.99 -4.48 14.19
CA ARG A 67 -4.67 -3.46 14.99
C ARG A 67 -3.75 -2.94 16.09
N ASP A 68 -3.14 -3.83 16.86
CA ASP A 68 -2.25 -3.47 17.97
C ASP A 68 -1.00 -2.74 17.47
N GLU A 69 -0.47 -3.13 16.32
CA GLU A 69 0.75 -2.57 15.73
C GLU A 69 0.55 -1.17 15.12
N LEU A 70 -0.64 -0.89 14.58
CA LEU A 70 -0.90 0.30 13.76
C LEU A 70 -1.94 1.26 14.34
N ALA A 71 -2.75 0.87 15.32
CA ALA A 71 -3.73 1.77 15.92
C ALA A 71 -3.07 2.89 16.72
N ASP A 72 -3.67 4.08 16.63
CA ASP A 72 -3.28 5.23 17.45
C ASP A 72 -3.78 5.08 18.88
N LYS A 73 -2.87 5.23 19.85
CA LYS A 73 -3.22 5.22 21.27
C LYS A 73 -4.19 6.37 21.59
N GLY A 74 -5.30 6.05 22.24
CA GLY A 74 -6.32 7.03 22.62
C GLY A 74 -7.27 7.45 21.50
N ALA A 75 -7.10 6.91 20.29
CA ALA A 75 -8.05 7.08 19.20
C ALA A 75 -9.09 5.94 19.18
N LYS A 76 -10.15 6.12 18.39
CA LYS A 76 -11.10 5.04 18.09
C LYS A 76 -10.37 3.90 17.37
N ALA A 77 -10.64 2.66 17.78
CA ALA A 77 -10.05 1.49 17.12
C ALA A 77 -10.39 1.48 15.61
N PRO A 78 -9.39 1.26 14.74
CA PRO A 78 -9.62 1.21 13.31
C PRO A 78 -10.37 -0.05 12.91
N LYS A 79 -11.05 0.01 11.75
CA LYS A 79 -11.52 -1.21 11.08
C LYS A 79 -10.32 -1.94 10.51
N VAL A 80 -10.23 -3.24 10.72
CA VAL A 80 -9.17 -4.08 10.14
C VAL A 80 -9.83 -5.12 9.26
N GLN A 81 -9.24 -5.38 8.10
CA GLN A 81 -9.65 -6.43 7.18
C GLN A 81 -8.40 -7.10 6.62
N VAL A 82 -8.26 -8.40 6.81
CA VAL A 82 -7.21 -9.22 6.19
C VAL A 82 -7.83 -10.16 5.17
N LEU A 83 -7.33 -10.15 3.94
CA LEU A 83 -7.82 -11.01 2.86
C LEU A 83 -6.70 -11.85 2.27
N CYS A 84 -6.95 -13.15 2.10
CA CYS A 84 -6.10 -14.01 1.28
C CYS A 84 -6.60 -13.99 -0.16
N GLN A 85 -5.68 -13.77 -1.11
CA GLN A 85 -5.96 -13.77 -2.54
C GLN A 85 -4.93 -14.62 -3.28
N THR A 86 -5.37 -15.21 -4.38
CA THR A 86 -4.51 -15.98 -5.27
C THR A 86 -4.77 -15.60 -6.71
N GLU A 87 -3.72 -15.63 -7.53
CA GLU A 87 -3.86 -15.54 -8.97
C GLU A 87 -2.76 -16.34 -9.67
N THR A 88 -3.17 -17.25 -10.56
CA THR A 88 -2.22 -18.07 -11.31
C THR A 88 -1.48 -17.21 -12.35
N PRO A 89 -0.14 -17.25 -12.36
CA PRO A 89 0.66 -16.43 -13.28
C PRO A 89 0.47 -16.90 -14.72
N PRO A 90 0.68 -16.03 -15.73
CA PRO A 90 0.55 -16.36 -17.15
C PRO A 90 1.41 -17.56 -17.58
N ASP A 91 2.57 -17.74 -16.96
CA ASP A 91 3.50 -18.84 -17.23
C ASP A 91 3.19 -20.12 -16.44
N GLY A 92 2.16 -20.10 -15.60
CA GLY A 92 1.73 -21.20 -14.74
C GLY A 92 2.73 -21.67 -13.69
N SER A 93 3.88 -21.00 -13.51
CA SER A 93 4.99 -21.54 -12.73
C SER A 93 5.77 -20.53 -11.89
N THR A 94 5.61 -19.22 -12.12
CA THR A 94 6.28 -18.21 -11.29
C THR A 94 5.76 -18.26 -9.86
N TYR A 95 6.69 -18.42 -8.90
CA TYR A 95 6.38 -18.35 -7.48
C TYR A 95 6.30 -16.89 -7.00
N MET A 96 5.25 -16.57 -6.25
CA MET A 96 5.17 -15.35 -5.46
C MET A 96 4.32 -15.63 -4.23
N ALA A 97 4.77 -15.14 -3.08
CA ALA A 97 3.95 -14.96 -1.90
C ALA A 97 4.26 -13.59 -1.30
N ALA A 98 3.24 -12.74 -1.16
CA ALA A 98 3.42 -11.35 -0.74
C ALA A 98 2.41 -10.96 0.34
N PHE A 99 2.75 -9.93 1.10
CA PHE A 99 1.88 -9.29 2.06
C PHE A 99 1.87 -7.79 1.78
N GLU A 100 0.68 -7.23 1.58
CA GLU A 100 0.45 -5.81 1.33
C GLU A 100 -0.42 -5.24 2.45
N ILE A 101 -0.13 -4.01 2.89
CA ILE A 101 -0.87 -3.29 3.93
C ILE A 101 -1.18 -1.91 3.39
N LEU A 102 -2.45 -1.52 3.43
CA LEU A 102 -2.93 -0.18 3.16
C LEU A 102 -3.60 0.39 4.41
N VAL A 103 -3.08 1.52 4.88
CA VAL A 103 -3.57 2.23 6.06
C VAL A 103 -4.24 3.53 5.63
N HIS A 104 -5.47 3.74 6.08
CA HIS A 104 -6.24 4.96 5.87
C HIS A 104 -6.26 5.78 7.16
N THR A 105 -6.15 7.09 7.03
CA THR A 105 -6.23 8.00 8.17
C THR A 105 -7.40 8.97 8.08
N SER A 106 -7.83 9.52 9.22
CA SER A 106 -8.96 10.44 9.31
C SER A 106 -8.72 11.76 8.59
N GLY A 107 -7.46 12.12 8.32
CA GLY A 107 -7.09 13.29 7.52
C GLY A 107 -7.12 13.06 6.00
N GLY A 108 -7.55 11.87 5.55
CA GLY A 108 -7.58 11.48 4.14
C GLY A 108 -6.26 10.91 3.62
N GLY A 109 -5.33 10.57 4.52
CA GLY A 109 -4.04 9.99 4.20
C GLY A 109 -4.12 8.51 3.86
N LEU A 110 -3.24 8.08 2.95
CA LEU A 110 -3.00 6.68 2.59
C LEU A 110 -1.52 6.35 2.78
N PHE A 111 -1.25 5.21 3.42
CA PHE A 111 0.09 4.67 3.64
C PHE A 111 0.15 3.23 3.22
N HIS A 112 1.21 2.85 2.50
CA HIS A 112 1.34 1.50 1.96
C HIS A 112 2.65 0.85 2.42
N GLY A 113 2.54 -0.39 2.88
CA GLY A 113 3.69 -1.25 3.15
C GLY A 113 3.52 -2.57 2.42
N SER A 114 4.59 -3.07 1.80
CA SER A 114 4.56 -4.40 1.19
C SER A 114 5.90 -5.12 1.33
N SER A 115 5.85 -6.44 1.41
CA SER A 115 7.00 -7.31 1.24
C SER A 115 6.54 -8.65 0.68
N GLY A 116 7.47 -9.50 0.26
CA GLY A 116 7.16 -10.83 -0.23
C GLY A 116 8.38 -11.62 -0.64
N SER A 117 8.14 -12.90 -0.93
CA SER A 117 9.14 -13.81 -1.45
C SER A 117 8.87 -14.16 -2.90
N LYS A 118 9.91 -14.05 -3.73
CA LYS A 118 9.93 -14.43 -5.16
C LYS A 118 10.40 -15.87 -5.38
N GLU A 119 10.84 -16.52 -4.31
CA GLU A 119 11.28 -17.91 -4.31
C GLU A 119 10.63 -18.66 -3.16
N LYS A 120 10.27 -19.93 -3.38
CA LYS A 120 9.64 -20.75 -2.34
C LYS A 120 10.67 -21.06 -1.24
N PRO A 121 10.48 -20.59 0.00
CA PRO A 121 11.43 -20.88 1.06
C PRO A 121 11.37 -22.36 1.42
N LYS A 122 12.53 -22.97 1.69
CA LYS A 122 12.59 -24.38 2.11
C LYS A 122 11.96 -24.55 3.49
N GLY A 123 11.02 -25.49 3.62
CA GLY A 123 10.46 -25.91 4.90
C GLY A 123 9.54 -24.90 5.59
N LYS A 124 9.08 -23.84 4.89
CA LYS A 124 8.11 -22.87 5.41
C LYS A 124 6.80 -22.95 4.64
N GLY A 125 5.68 -22.88 5.36
CA GLY A 125 4.34 -22.73 4.80
C GLY A 125 4.03 -21.27 4.44
N LEU A 126 2.86 -21.04 3.82
CA LEU A 126 2.44 -19.69 3.46
C LEU A 126 2.23 -18.80 4.68
N TYR A 127 1.72 -19.34 5.79
CA TYR A 127 1.53 -18.61 7.03
C TYR A 127 2.83 -17.94 7.49
N GLU A 128 3.93 -18.71 7.58
CA GLU A 128 5.22 -18.17 8.03
C GLU A 128 5.84 -17.20 7.01
N VAL A 129 5.60 -17.42 5.71
CA VAL A 129 6.08 -16.52 4.66
C VAL A 129 5.35 -15.18 4.73
N TRP A 130 4.03 -15.18 4.88
CA TRP A 130 3.26 -13.96 5.04
C TRP A 130 3.52 -13.24 6.35
N GLY A 131 3.69 -13.97 7.46
CA GLY A 131 4.07 -13.37 8.74
C GLY A 131 5.40 -12.62 8.64
N ALA A 132 6.43 -13.26 8.07
CA ALA A 132 7.72 -12.62 7.85
C ALA A 132 7.63 -11.42 6.88
N ALA A 133 6.82 -11.52 5.82
CA ALA A 133 6.59 -10.41 4.90
C ALA A 133 5.84 -9.25 5.58
N ALA A 134 4.87 -9.53 6.43
CA ALA A 134 4.13 -8.53 7.18
C ALA A 134 5.04 -7.77 8.15
N GLU A 135 5.89 -8.46 8.90
CA GLU A 135 6.88 -7.83 9.79
C GLU A 135 7.82 -6.89 9.03
N GLN A 136 8.30 -7.31 7.86
CA GLN A 136 9.16 -6.50 7.00
C GLN A 136 8.43 -5.27 6.44
N ALA A 137 7.16 -5.42 6.06
CA ALA A 137 6.33 -4.32 5.58
C ALA A 137 6.00 -3.30 6.69
N LEU A 138 5.78 -3.77 7.91
CA LEU A 138 5.38 -2.95 9.06
C LEU A 138 6.45 -1.96 9.49
N GLY A 139 7.74 -2.33 9.46
CA GLY A 139 8.83 -1.48 9.96
C GLY A 139 8.83 -0.08 9.33
N PRO A 140 9.02 0.03 7.99
CA PRO A 140 8.98 1.31 7.29
C PRO A 140 7.62 2.01 7.39
N LEU A 141 6.52 1.26 7.27
CA LEU A 141 5.16 1.81 7.37
C LEU A 141 4.91 2.50 8.72
N LYS A 142 5.31 1.87 9.82
CA LYS A 142 5.22 2.45 11.17
C LYS A 142 6.10 3.68 11.32
N ALA A 143 7.31 3.67 10.74
CA ALA A 143 8.20 4.82 10.78
C ALA A 143 7.57 6.02 10.05
N GLN A 144 6.95 5.81 8.90
CA GLN A 144 6.23 6.85 8.17
C GLN A 144 5.04 7.39 8.97
N LEU A 145 4.17 6.53 9.50
CA LEU A 145 3.02 6.96 10.31
C LEU A 145 3.45 7.78 11.54
N ARG A 146 4.54 7.37 12.20
CA ARG A 146 5.09 8.07 13.39
C ARG A 146 5.76 9.39 13.06
N SER A 147 6.18 9.60 11.82
CA SER A 147 6.80 10.87 11.40
C SER A 147 5.85 12.07 11.46
N GLY A 148 4.54 11.82 11.53
CA GLY A 148 3.51 12.86 11.49
C GLY A 148 3.11 13.27 10.06
N SER A 149 3.70 12.66 9.03
CA SER A 149 3.26 12.80 7.64
C SER A 149 1.77 12.50 7.50
N ALA A 150 1.09 13.20 6.60
CA ALA A 150 -0.29 12.87 6.24
C ALA A 150 -0.37 11.92 5.02
N LEU A 151 0.74 11.72 4.30
CA LEU A 151 0.83 10.89 3.11
C LEU A 151 2.08 10.02 3.11
N ASP A 152 1.98 8.85 2.47
CA ASP A 152 3.11 8.03 2.07
C ASP A 152 4.11 8.82 1.20
N GLU A 153 5.41 8.62 1.40
CA GLU A 153 6.45 9.31 0.64
C GLU A 153 6.30 9.13 -0.88
N ARG A 154 5.92 7.93 -1.34
CA ARG A 154 5.78 7.62 -2.78
C ARG A 154 4.50 8.20 -3.33
N LEU A 155 3.46 8.32 -2.51
CA LEU A 155 2.24 8.98 -2.90
C LEU A 155 2.45 10.50 -3.04
N VAL A 156 3.23 11.11 -2.14
CA VAL A 156 3.62 12.53 -2.27
C VAL A 156 4.30 12.77 -3.62
N ASP A 157 5.28 11.94 -3.99
CA ASP A 157 6.00 12.04 -5.27
C ASP A 157 5.02 12.08 -6.46
N GLN A 158 4.00 11.22 -6.45
CA GLN A 158 3.03 11.09 -7.53
C GLN A 158 1.99 12.23 -7.56
N LEU A 159 1.68 12.85 -6.42
CA LEU A 159 0.64 13.87 -6.32
C LEU A 159 1.11 15.28 -6.65
N ILE A 160 2.41 15.57 -6.60
CA ILE A 160 2.95 16.93 -6.82
C ILE A 160 2.53 17.51 -8.18
N LEU A 161 2.68 16.75 -9.26
CA LEU A 161 2.36 17.25 -10.60
C LEU A 161 0.85 17.50 -10.78
N PRO A 162 -0.07 16.56 -10.48
CA PRO A 162 -1.51 16.85 -10.50
C PRO A 162 -1.90 18.03 -9.59
N ALA A 163 -1.29 18.12 -8.40
CA ALA A 163 -1.57 19.18 -7.44
C ALA A 163 -1.16 20.57 -7.96
N SER A 164 -0.06 20.66 -8.72
CA SER A 164 0.41 21.91 -9.35
C SER A 164 -0.49 22.41 -10.48
N LEU A 165 -1.18 21.49 -11.17
CA LEU A 165 -2.10 21.79 -12.26
C LEU A 165 -3.54 22.09 -11.78
N ALA A 166 -3.79 21.98 -10.48
CA ALA A 166 -5.11 22.22 -9.91
C ALA A 166 -5.49 23.70 -9.95
N GLN A 167 -6.76 23.99 -10.23
CA GLN A 167 -7.31 25.34 -10.11
C GLN A 167 -7.53 25.68 -8.63
N GLY A 168 -6.51 26.25 -8.00
CA GLY A 168 -6.51 26.64 -6.60
C GLY A 168 -5.21 26.23 -5.91
N THR A 169 -5.27 26.07 -4.58
CA THR A 169 -4.09 25.68 -3.79
C THR A 169 -4.29 24.29 -3.22
N SER A 170 -3.46 23.34 -3.67
CA SER A 170 -3.35 22.02 -3.04
C SER A 170 -2.42 22.09 -1.83
N LYS A 171 -2.69 21.29 -0.78
CA LYS A 171 -1.88 21.19 0.43
C LYS A 171 -1.58 19.72 0.71
N LEU A 172 -0.31 19.35 0.72
CA LEU A 172 0.15 17.99 0.98
C LEU A 172 1.16 18.03 2.12
N LEU A 173 0.95 17.21 3.16
CA LEU A 173 1.91 17.05 4.25
C LEU A 173 2.65 15.71 4.08
N GLY A 174 3.89 15.77 3.62
CA GLY A 174 4.81 14.63 3.53
C GLY A 174 5.71 14.50 4.76
N GLY A 175 6.76 13.67 4.60
CA GLY A 175 7.81 13.49 5.60
C GLY A 175 8.64 14.75 5.85
N LYS A 176 9.44 14.69 6.93
CA LYS A 176 10.36 15.77 7.31
C LYS A 176 11.31 16.16 6.18
N GLU A 177 11.71 15.19 5.36
CA GLU A 177 12.57 15.38 4.20
C GLU A 177 11.84 14.85 2.96
N LEU A 178 11.89 15.62 1.88
CA LEU A 178 11.37 15.19 0.58
C LEU A 178 12.36 14.24 -0.09
N THR A 179 11.84 13.17 -0.70
CA THR A 179 12.65 12.28 -1.54
C THR A 179 13.25 13.06 -2.72
N LEU A 180 14.30 12.52 -3.34
CA LEU A 180 14.84 13.10 -4.58
C LEU A 180 13.77 13.13 -5.70
N HIS A 181 12.84 12.17 -5.70
CA HIS A 181 11.72 12.14 -6.64
C HIS A 181 10.73 13.28 -6.40
N ALA A 182 10.34 13.54 -5.15
CA ALA A 182 9.51 14.69 -4.80
C ALA A 182 10.18 16.01 -5.16
N GLN A 183 11.48 16.18 -4.83
CA GLN A 183 12.22 17.40 -5.19
C GLN A 183 12.26 17.61 -6.71
N THR A 184 12.47 16.54 -7.47
CA THR A 184 12.43 16.59 -8.94
C THR A 184 11.04 16.96 -9.44
N ALA A 185 9.97 16.38 -8.89
CA ALA A 185 8.61 16.70 -9.26
C ALA A 185 8.26 18.17 -8.97
N VAL A 186 8.71 18.72 -7.83
CA VAL A 186 8.58 20.16 -7.50
C VAL A 186 9.31 21.00 -8.54
N HIS A 187 10.55 20.67 -8.87
CA HIS A 187 11.33 21.41 -9.87
C HIS A 187 10.67 21.42 -11.25
N ILE A 188 10.05 20.31 -11.65
CA ILE A 188 9.28 20.23 -12.90
C ILE A 188 8.02 21.08 -12.81
N ALA A 189 7.28 21.01 -11.70
CA ALA A 189 6.09 21.84 -11.48
C ALA A 189 6.41 23.34 -11.61
N GLU A 190 7.51 23.82 -11.01
CA GLU A 190 7.98 25.21 -11.10
C GLU A 190 8.28 25.68 -12.54
N LYS A 191 8.48 24.77 -13.50
CA LYS A 191 8.68 25.11 -14.92
C LYS A 191 7.39 25.13 -15.73
N MET A 192 6.31 24.58 -15.19
CA MET A 192 5.02 24.43 -15.88
C MET A 192 4.03 25.53 -15.53
N VAL A 193 4.09 26.06 -14.30
CA VAL A 193 3.25 27.15 -13.79
C VAL A 193 4.02 28.46 -13.70
#